data_AF-A0A7S0QZ04-F1
#
_entry.id   AF-A0A7S0QZ04-F1
#
_cell.length_a   1.000
_cell.length_b   1.000
_cell.length_c   1.000
_cell.angle_alpha   90.00
_cell.angle_beta   90.00
_cell.angle_gamma   90.00
#
_symmetry.space_group_name_H-M   'P 1'
#
loop_
_entity.id
_entity.type
_entity.pdbx_description
1 polymer ?
#
loop_
_entity_poly.entity_id
_entity_poly.type
_entity_poly.pdbx_seq_one_letter_code
_entity_poly.pdbx_strand_id
1 'polypeptide(L)'
;GEVAGAGAYDGFRAAVALVWITLLVSPRSVTRWARVPPVSEPTLALWRGFVTMIVRAYFEQRVAWFPIDRLALEMAAVQGRSEAPHLVAERARLVFGVLEEVYPQFPQDRE
;
A
#
# COMPACT_ATOMS: atom_id res chain seq x y z
N GLY A 1 9.77 19.62 24.02
CA GLY A 1 9.17 19.45 22.70
C GLY A 1 10.09 18.57 21.89
N GLU A 2 9.74 17.29 21.70
CA GLU A 2 10.44 16.36 20.80
C GLU A 2 9.59 15.08 20.68
N VAL A 3 8.46 15.16 19.96
CA VAL A 3 7.61 13.97 19.69
C VAL A 3 6.97 14.00 18.30
N ALA A 4 6.98 15.16 17.62
CA ALA A 4 6.43 15.30 16.27
C ALA A 4 7.30 14.65 15.18
N GLY A 5 8.61 14.51 15.40
CA GLY A 5 9.54 13.98 14.39
C GLY A 5 9.38 12.47 14.16
N ALA A 6 9.39 11.67 15.23
CA ALA A 6 9.41 10.21 15.13
C ALA A 6 8.19 9.62 14.40
N GLY A 7 6.99 10.15 14.65
CA GLY A 7 5.76 9.70 13.99
C GLY A 7 5.71 10.06 12.49
N ALA A 8 6.25 11.22 12.10
CA ALA A 8 6.31 11.62 10.70
C ALA A 8 7.32 10.78 9.90
N TYR A 9 8.48 10.48 10.49
CA TYR A 9 9.49 9.62 9.86
C TYR A 9 9.00 8.16 9.71
N ASP A 10 8.23 7.64 10.68
CA ASP A 10 7.65 6.30 10.58
C ASP A 10 6.56 6.24 9.50
N GLY A 11 5.72 7.29 9.41
CA GLY A 11 4.73 7.44 8.34
C GLY A 11 5.35 7.50 6.94
N PHE A 12 6.43 8.27 6.78
CA PHE A 12 7.16 8.35 5.50
C PHE A 12 7.76 7.00 5.09
N ARG A 13 8.36 6.26 6.04
CA ARG A 13 8.90 4.92 5.77
C ARG A 13 7.81 3.93 5.36
N ALA A 14 6.66 3.97 6.04
CA ALA A 14 5.51 3.15 5.67
C ALA A 14 5.00 3.49 4.27
N ALA A 15 4.90 4.78 3.93
CA ALA A 15 4.49 5.23 2.60
C ALA A 15 5.41 4.69 1.50
N VAL A 16 6.73 4.85 1.66
CA VAL A 16 7.72 4.33 0.69
C VAL A 16 7.65 2.80 0.57
N ALA A 17 7.47 2.09 1.69
CA ALA A 17 7.31 0.64 1.68
C ALA A 17 6.06 0.21 0.91
N LEU A 18 4.91 0.85 1.14
CA LEU A 18 3.66 0.58 0.43
C LEU A 18 3.82 0.78 -1.08
N VAL A 19 4.46 1.87 -1.52
CA VAL A 19 4.75 2.10 -2.95
C VAL A 19 5.54 0.93 -3.54
N TRP A 20 6.68 0.58 -2.93
CA TRP A 20 7.56 -0.47 -3.46
C TRP A 20 6.92 -1.85 -3.48
N ILE A 21 6.15 -2.18 -2.44
CA ILE A 21 5.42 -3.45 -2.36
C ILE A 21 4.30 -3.47 -3.39
N THR A 22 3.60 -2.35 -3.61
CA THR A 22 2.58 -2.24 -4.67
C THR A 22 3.18 -2.57 -6.03
N LEU A 23 4.29 -1.93 -6.38
CA LEU A 23 5.02 -2.21 -7.62
C LEU A 23 5.57 -3.65 -7.70
N LEU A 24 5.88 -4.28 -6.56
CA LEU A 24 6.35 -5.67 -6.50
C LEU A 24 5.24 -6.67 -6.81
N VAL A 25 4.02 -6.43 -6.30
CA VAL A 25 2.91 -7.39 -6.39
C VAL A 25 1.96 -7.10 -7.56
N SER A 26 1.98 -5.89 -8.12
CA SER A 26 1.27 -5.55 -9.36
C SER A 26 1.87 -6.26 -10.58
N PRO A 27 1.09 -6.55 -11.63
CA PRO A 27 1.58 -7.13 -12.88
C PRO A 27 2.79 -6.36 -13.42
N ARG A 28 3.90 -7.04 -13.69
CA ARG A 28 5.15 -6.36 -14.11
C ARG A 28 4.99 -5.74 -15.49
N SER A 29 5.08 -4.42 -15.59
CA SER A 29 5.26 -3.72 -16.87
C SER A 29 6.73 -3.41 -17.19
N VAL A 30 7.64 -3.45 -16.20
CA VAL A 30 9.03 -2.98 -16.37
C VAL A 30 10.05 -3.89 -15.68
N THR A 31 11.20 -4.09 -16.33
CA THR A 31 12.38 -4.79 -15.81
C THR A 31 13.05 -3.99 -14.68
N ARG A 32 13.28 -4.61 -13.51
CA ARG A 32 14.00 -3.97 -12.40
C ARG A 32 15.49 -3.84 -12.70
N TRP A 33 16.00 -2.61 -12.62
CA TRP A 33 17.44 -2.34 -12.76
C TRP A 33 18.25 -2.72 -11.52
N ALA A 34 17.61 -2.68 -10.34
CA ALA A 34 18.25 -3.03 -9.07
C ALA A 34 18.13 -4.54 -8.77
N ARG A 35 19.23 -5.14 -8.30
CA ARG A 35 19.28 -6.54 -7.83
C ARG A 35 18.94 -6.71 -6.35
N VAL A 36 18.89 -5.61 -5.59
CA VAL A 36 18.59 -5.62 -4.16
C VAL A 36 17.07 -5.50 -3.95
N PRO A 37 16.47 -6.21 -2.97
CA PRO A 37 15.08 -6.02 -2.60
C PRO A 37 14.80 -4.57 -2.16
N PRO A 38 13.70 -3.95 -2.61
CA PRO A 38 13.40 -2.54 -2.33
C PRO A 38 12.96 -2.29 -0.87
N VAL A 39 12.53 -3.34 -0.18
CA VAL A 39 12.18 -3.35 1.25
C VAL A 39 12.81 -4.58 1.90
N SER A 40 13.07 -4.51 3.21
CA SER A 40 13.52 -5.66 3.98
C SER A 40 12.41 -6.72 4.10
N GLU A 41 12.79 -7.98 4.36
CA GLU A 41 11.83 -9.07 4.52
C GLU A 41 10.81 -8.83 5.65
N PRO A 42 11.19 -8.31 6.84
CA PRO A 42 10.22 -7.97 7.87
C PRO A 42 9.24 -6.89 7.42
N THR A 43 9.73 -5.83 6.75
CA THR A 43 8.86 -4.77 6.22
C THR A 43 7.91 -5.30 5.16
N LEU A 44 8.39 -6.18 4.27
CA LEU A 44 7.53 -6.85 3.30
C LEU A 44 6.43 -7.64 4.00
N ALA A 45 6.79 -8.46 4.99
CA ALA A 45 5.83 -9.26 5.75
C ALA A 45 4.73 -8.42 6.39
N LEU A 46 5.06 -7.23 6.93
CA LEU A 46 4.10 -6.34 7.60
C LEU A 46 3.00 -5.77 6.67
N TRP A 47 3.27 -5.65 5.38
CA TRP A 47 2.40 -4.92 4.44
C TRP A 47 1.93 -5.75 3.25
N ARG A 48 2.55 -6.91 2.98
CA ARG A 48 2.29 -7.70 1.78
C ARG A 48 0.83 -8.12 1.66
N GLY A 49 0.21 -8.58 2.74
CA GLY A 49 -1.21 -8.98 2.76
C GLY A 49 -2.13 -7.82 2.40
N PHE A 50 -1.99 -6.70 3.13
CA PHE A 50 -2.72 -5.45 2.89
C PHE A 50 -2.64 -4.99 1.43
N VAL A 51 -1.43 -4.87 0.89
CA VAL A 51 -1.23 -4.39 -0.50
C VAL A 51 -1.81 -5.39 -1.50
N THR A 52 -1.62 -6.69 -1.27
CA THR A 52 -2.10 -7.76 -2.16
C THR A 52 -3.63 -7.73 -2.28
N MET A 53 -4.34 -7.48 -1.18
CA MET A 53 -5.81 -7.39 -1.19
C MET A 53 -6.30 -6.25 -2.08
N ILE A 54 -5.69 -5.08 -1.97
CA ILE A 54 -6.02 -3.91 -2.79
C ILE A 54 -5.68 -4.17 -4.26
N VAL A 55 -4.47 -4.67 -4.54
CA VAL A 55 -4.01 -4.95 -5.91
C VAL A 55 -4.90 -5.98 -6.60
N ARG A 56 -5.35 -7.02 -5.89
CA ARG A 56 -6.31 -7.99 -6.44
C ARG A 56 -7.65 -7.35 -6.75
N ALA A 57 -8.19 -6.53 -5.85
CA ALA A 57 -9.44 -5.82 -6.10
C ALA A 57 -9.33 -4.93 -7.35
N TYR A 58 -8.19 -4.24 -7.51
CA TYR A 58 -7.92 -3.38 -8.66
C TYR A 58 -7.84 -4.16 -9.98
N PHE A 59 -7.03 -5.22 -10.07
CA PHE A 59 -6.80 -5.94 -11.33
C PHE A 59 -7.83 -7.03 -11.63
N GLU A 60 -8.26 -7.80 -10.62
CA GLU A 60 -9.13 -8.96 -10.81
C GLU A 60 -10.61 -8.54 -10.77
N GLN A 61 -10.98 -7.68 -9.82
CA GLN A 61 -12.38 -7.27 -9.61
C GLN A 61 -12.72 -5.95 -10.32
N ARG A 62 -11.73 -5.24 -10.85
CA ARG A 62 -11.90 -3.96 -11.58
C ARG A 62 -12.63 -2.90 -10.76
N VAL A 63 -12.26 -2.77 -9.48
CA VAL A 63 -12.80 -1.75 -8.57
C VAL A 63 -11.69 -0.87 -7.97
N ALA A 64 -11.99 0.42 -7.79
CA ALA A 64 -11.10 1.41 -7.19
C ALA A 64 -11.28 1.55 -5.66
N TRP A 65 -11.77 0.49 -5.00
CA TRP A 65 -12.08 0.53 -3.56
C TRP A 65 -11.96 -0.86 -2.93
N PHE A 66 -11.82 -0.89 -1.61
CA PHE A 66 -11.87 -2.11 -0.81
C PHE A 66 -12.42 -1.81 0.60
N PRO A 67 -13.16 -2.74 1.25
CA PRO A 67 -13.65 -2.51 2.61
C PRO A 67 -12.52 -2.25 3.63
N ILE A 68 -12.54 -1.07 4.26
CA ILE A 68 -11.52 -0.65 5.23
C ILE A 68 -11.43 -1.61 6.41
N ASP A 69 -12.56 -2.12 6.91
CA ASP A 69 -12.57 -3.05 8.05
C ASP A 69 -11.81 -4.35 7.76
N ARG A 70 -11.88 -4.83 6.51
CA ARG A 70 -11.13 -6.02 6.10
C ARG A 70 -9.63 -5.76 6.03
N LEU A 71 -9.23 -4.57 5.55
CA LEU A 71 -7.83 -4.16 5.54
C LEU A 71 -7.28 -3.97 6.96
N ALA A 72 -8.10 -3.38 7.85
CA ALA A 72 -7.75 -3.18 9.24
C ALA A 72 -7.55 -4.52 9.97
N LEU A 73 -8.40 -5.52 9.69
CA LEU A 73 -8.27 -6.86 10.24
C LEU A 73 -6.97 -7.55 9.80
N GLU A 74 -6.65 -7.48 8.51
CA GLU A 74 -5.39 -8.02 7.96
C GLU A 74 -4.17 -7.36 8.63
N MET A 75 -4.17 -6.02 8.73
CA MET A 75 -3.11 -5.28 9.39
C MET A 75 -2.98 -5.65 10.88
N ALA A 76 -4.10 -5.80 11.59
CA ALA A 76 -4.08 -6.18 13.00
C ALA A 76 -3.53 -7.59 13.20
N ALA A 77 -3.87 -8.52 12.33
CA ALA A 77 -3.36 -9.89 12.37
C ALA A 77 -1.83 -9.94 12.15
N VAL A 78 -1.31 -9.09 11.28
CA VAL A 78 0.12 -9.09 10.92
C VAL A 78 0.97 -8.23 11.87
N GLN A 79 0.50 -7.03 12.23
CA GLN A 79 1.25 -6.07 13.06
C GLN A 79 1.00 -6.23 14.57
N GLY A 80 0.02 -7.06 14.95
CA GLY A 80 -0.34 -7.30 16.36
C GLY A 80 -1.02 -6.10 17.04
N ARG A 81 -1.44 -5.08 16.28
CA ARG A 81 -2.09 -3.87 16.80
C ARG A 81 -3.18 -3.38 15.84
N SER A 82 -4.29 -2.90 16.41
CA SER A 82 -5.33 -2.23 15.64
C SER A 82 -4.90 -0.80 15.32
N GLU A 83 -5.08 -0.39 14.07
CA GLU A 83 -4.89 0.98 13.64
C GLU A 83 -6.23 1.69 13.49
N ALA A 84 -6.22 3.01 13.68
CA ALA A 84 -7.42 3.82 13.49
C ALA A 84 -7.90 3.76 12.03
N PRO A 85 -9.22 3.67 11.77
CA PRO A 85 -9.76 3.50 10.42
C PRO A 85 -9.29 4.54 9.40
N HIS A 86 -9.12 5.80 9.82
CA HIS A 86 -8.63 6.87 8.94
C HIS A 86 -7.18 6.65 8.47
N LEU A 87 -6.34 6.03 9.30
CA LEU A 87 -4.96 5.70 8.92
C LEU A 87 -4.92 4.52 7.94
N VAL A 88 -5.84 3.55 8.10
CA VAL A 88 -6.01 2.43 7.15
C VAL A 88 -6.49 2.97 5.80
N ALA A 89 -7.47 3.88 5.81
CA ALA A 89 -7.97 4.54 4.61
C ALA A 89 -6.87 5.33 3.89
N GLU A 90 -6.04 6.08 4.62
CA GLU A 90 -4.95 6.86 4.01
C GLU A 90 -3.89 5.97 3.35
N ARG A 91 -3.57 4.82 3.95
CA ARG A 91 -2.67 3.84 3.32
C ARG A 91 -3.29 3.17 2.10
N ALA A 92 -4.58 2.87 2.16
CA ALA A 92 -5.30 2.32 1.02
C ALA A 92 -5.29 3.32 -0.15
N ARG A 93 -5.56 4.61 0.15
CA ARG A 93 -5.48 5.71 -0.82
C ARG A 93 -4.11 5.80 -1.47
N LEU A 94 -3.02 5.64 -0.71
CA LEU A 94 -1.67 5.63 -1.27
C LEU A 94 -1.46 4.46 -2.24
N VAL A 95 -1.86 3.24 -1.87
CA VAL A 95 -1.73 2.08 -2.75
C VAL A 95 -2.55 2.25 -4.03
N PHE A 96 -3.80 2.69 -3.92
CA PHE A 96 -4.65 2.97 -5.07
C PHE A 96 -4.09 4.09 -5.95
N GLY A 97 -3.65 5.21 -5.38
CA GLY A 97 -3.08 6.32 -6.13
C GLY A 97 -1.84 5.91 -6.91
N VAL A 98 -0.99 5.03 -6.36
CA VAL A 98 0.13 4.44 -7.09
C VAL A 98 -0.39 3.62 -8.29
N LEU A 99 -1.39 2.77 -8.08
CA LEU A 99 -1.96 1.95 -9.15
C LEU A 99 -2.60 2.77 -10.27
N GLU A 100 -3.29 3.86 -9.94
CA GLU A 100 -3.88 4.76 -10.93
C GLU A 100 -2.82 5.47 -11.78
N GLU A 101 -1.71 5.87 -11.16
CA GLU A 101 -0.60 6.53 -11.85
C GLU A 101 0.16 5.54 -12.76
N VAL A 102 0.52 4.36 -12.24
CA VAL A 102 1.41 3.43 -12.94
C VAL A 102 0.69 2.37 -13.78
N TYR A 103 -0.58 2.10 -13.48
CA TYR A 103 -1.43 1.14 -14.20
C TYR A 103 -2.86 1.69 -14.37
N PRO A 104 -3.08 2.80 -15.07
CA PRO A 104 -4.41 3.41 -15.20
C PRO A 104 -5.43 2.42 -15.77
N GLN A 105 -6.47 2.09 -15.00
CA GLN A 105 -7.58 1.20 -15.42
C GLN A 105 -8.93 1.92 -15.46
N PHE A 106 -9.07 3.02 -14.73
CA PHE A 106 -10.32 3.77 -14.61
C PHE A 106 -10.25 5.05 -15.43
N PRO A 107 -11.38 5.48 -16.03
CA PRO A 107 -11.45 6.80 -16.66
C PRO A 107 -11.04 7.87 -15.66
N GLN A 108 -10.11 8.73 -16.05
CA GLN A 108 -9.85 9.96 -15.32
C GLN A 108 -10.94 10.94 -15.76
N ASP A 109 -11.81 11.33 -14.84
CA ASP A 109 -12.70 12.48 -15.06
C ASP A 109 -11.80 13.71 -15.22
N ARG A 110 -11.47 14.04 -16.47
CA ARG A 110 -10.82 15.29 -16.82
C ARG A 110 -11.91 16.32 -17.07
N GLU A 111 -12.28 17.04 -16.03
CA GLU A 111 -12.91 18.36 -16.15
C GLU A 111 -11.86 19.41 -16.56
#